data_AF-A0A2V9FWV5-F1
#
_entry.id   AF-A0A2V9FWV5-F1
#
_cell.length_a   1.000
_cell.length_b   1.000
_cell.length_c   1.000
_cell.angle_alpha   90.00
_cell.angle_beta   90.00
_cell.angle_gamma   90.00
#
_symmetry.space_group_name_H-M   'P 1'
#
loop_
_entity.id
_entity.type
_entity.pdbx_description
1 polymer ?
#
loop_
_entity_poly.entity_id
_entity_poly.type
_entity_poly.pdbx_seq_one_letter_code
_entity_poly.pdbx_strand_id
1 'polypeptide(L)'
;MKSRDAIRAIAGVLLCAAGLWLALPTPYRERTFLIDAGGCRLETTIVEKQEGGSQGSVLLFHGISANKKIMSYLARGFAEQGLRVYVPDLPGHGRTAGPFSPGRAEQCAEALLRALLARGTVNADRTILAGHSMGGAIAERIASRVPVAGLVAVSPAPMRAAHGVTPEKLLFSDPPILPSHSLVIVGALELESMRRNAADLAASRNDGTVKYLEIAGASHVSVLFNRVVVRALEEWSAETLNLRSTAALPSHRPLIGALGGFAGILLLAGPFLREASGRNKSEENVAKGAVIGMPRLSLEFAAGAILIVLLLRLWIPLKAIRLFQGDYLVSFLLLFGVLVAVAHWSCLRPALAISPRHLLAAGFAGVVLLLLSTAWFDLTFYEAWLTGARWVRFPFLLIVLLPYHIAEETLLGPAEGGKKWRRLALALALRLITWGVLMGGILFLHSGEILIGLLSVYMAVFNLLQRSAMDMVRNETCSAAATALFGAILLAGFCLVIFPLT
;
A
#
# COMPACT_ATOMS: atom_id res chain seq x y z
N MET A 1 6.60 -11.69 35.57
CA MET A 1 6.86 -10.98 34.28
C MET A 1 7.47 -11.87 33.21
N LYS A 2 8.57 -12.60 33.46
CA LYS A 2 9.22 -13.50 32.47
C LYS A 2 8.27 -14.54 31.83
N SER A 3 7.37 -15.14 32.61
CA SER A 3 6.40 -16.13 32.09
C SER A 3 5.41 -15.54 31.06
N ARG A 4 4.94 -14.29 31.23
CA ARG A 4 4.00 -13.65 30.29
C ARG A 4 4.65 -13.29 28.96
N ASP A 5 5.90 -12.81 28.98
CA ASP A 5 6.63 -12.47 27.76
C ASP A 5 7.04 -13.75 27.00
N ALA A 6 7.40 -14.82 27.72
CA ALA A 6 7.64 -16.14 27.12
C ALA A 6 6.38 -16.71 26.45
N ILE A 7 5.22 -16.65 27.11
CA ILE A 7 3.94 -17.11 26.52
C ILE A 7 3.62 -16.33 25.23
N ARG A 8 3.80 -15.00 25.24
CA ARG A 8 3.59 -14.16 24.04
C ARG A 8 4.56 -14.52 22.91
N ALA A 9 5.82 -14.76 23.23
CA ALA A 9 6.82 -15.15 22.24
C ALA A 9 6.48 -16.51 21.63
N ILE A 10 6.15 -17.52 22.44
CA ILE A 10 5.73 -18.84 21.97
C ILE A 10 4.50 -18.72 21.07
N ALA A 11 3.46 -18.00 21.50
CA ALA A 11 2.27 -17.77 20.69
C ALA A 11 2.59 -17.07 19.37
N GLY A 12 3.49 -16.09 19.38
CA GLY A 12 3.95 -15.39 18.19
C GLY A 12 4.65 -16.33 17.19
N VAL A 13 5.59 -17.16 17.66
CA VAL A 13 6.27 -18.17 16.82
C VAL A 13 5.28 -19.18 16.23
N LEU A 14 4.34 -19.68 17.04
CA LEU A 14 3.33 -20.62 16.58
C LEU A 14 2.41 -20.02 15.52
N LEU A 15 2.02 -18.74 15.68
CA LEU A 15 1.23 -18.02 14.67
C LEU A 15 2.01 -17.80 13.37
N CYS A 16 3.31 -17.50 13.43
CA CYS A 16 4.15 -17.42 12.25
C CYS A 16 4.24 -18.79 11.54
N ALA A 17 4.46 -19.87 12.28
CA ALA A 17 4.55 -21.22 11.70
C ALA A 17 3.23 -21.67 11.06
N ALA A 18 2.11 -21.50 11.77
CA ALA A 18 0.78 -21.79 11.25
C ALA A 18 0.44 -20.88 10.05
N GLY A 19 0.81 -19.61 10.13
CA GLY A 19 0.65 -18.63 9.06
C GLY A 19 1.36 -19.07 7.77
N LEU A 20 2.60 -19.54 7.90
CA LEU A 20 3.40 -20.03 6.77
C LEU A 20 2.80 -21.29 6.14
N TRP A 21 2.35 -22.22 6.99
CA TRP A 21 1.70 -23.46 6.56
C TRP A 21 0.36 -23.22 5.84
N LEU A 22 -0.34 -22.14 6.16
CA LEU A 22 -1.54 -21.71 5.45
C LEU A 22 -1.23 -20.89 4.18
N ALA A 23 -0.11 -20.15 4.17
CA ALA A 23 0.27 -19.21 3.12
C ALA A 23 0.89 -19.85 1.87
N LEU A 24 1.85 -20.75 2.06
CA LEU A 24 2.72 -21.20 0.97
C LEU A 24 2.18 -22.37 0.12
N PRO A 25 1.56 -23.42 0.70
CA PRO A 25 1.09 -24.53 -0.11
C PRO A 25 -0.08 -24.09 -0.99
N THR A 26 0.11 -24.12 -2.31
CA THR A 26 -0.96 -23.85 -3.27
C THR A 26 -0.99 -24.90 -4.38
N PRO A 27 -2.18 -25.23 -4.92
CA PRO A 27 -2.32 -26.19 -6.03
C PRO A 27 -1.97 -25.59 -7.40
N TYR A 28 -1.40 -24.38 -7.43
CA TYR A 28 -1.10 -23.65 -8.64
C TYR A 28 0.39 -23.74 -8.95
N ARG A 29 0.72 -23.69 -10.24
CA ARG A 29 2.07 -23.50 -10.73
C ARG A 29 2.25 -22.02 -11.01
N GLU A 30 3.00 -21.36 -10.14
CA GLU A 30 3.31 -19.93 -10.26
C GLU A 30 4.78 -19.79 -10.67
N ARG A 31 5.05 -19.19 -11.84
CA ARG A 31 6.41 -18.97 -12.33
C ARG A 31 6.58 -17.52 -12.75
N THR A 32 7.65 -16.91 -12.26
CA THR A 32 7.97 -15.51 -12.58
C THR A 32 9.00 -15.42 -13.70
N PHE A 33 8.71 -14.58 -14.67
CA PHE A 33 9.57 -14.30 -15.82
C PHE A 33 9.78 -12.80 -15.95
N LEU A 34 10.96 -12.41 -16.44
CA LEU A 34 11.21 -11.05 -16.90
C LEU A 34 10.92 -11.00 -18.40
N ILE A 35 9.77 -10.43 -18.77
CA ILE A 35 9.31 -10.38 -20.16
C ILE A 35 9.71 -9.03 -20.77
N ASP A 36 10.48 -9.07 -21.85
CA ASP A 36 10.75 -7.90 -22.68
C ASP A 36 9.62 -7.70 -23.69
N ALA A 37 8.98 -6.55 -23.60
CA ALA A 37 7.82 -6.12 -24.36
C ALA A 37 8.02 -4.68 -24.84
N GLY A 38 8.68 -4.51 -25.99
CA GLY A 38 8.82 -3.20 -26.63
C GLY A 38 9.61 -2.18 -25.80
N GLY A 39 10.70 -2.61 -25.16
CA GLY A 39 11.51 -1.75 -24.28
C GLY A 39 10.98 -1.65 -22.85
N CYS A 40 9.84 -2.27 -22.55
CA CYS A 40 9.37 -2.51 -21.18
C CYS A 40 9.79 -3.92 -20.73
N ARG A 41 10.64 -3.99 -19.70
CA ARG A 41 11.01 -5.26 -19.05
C ARG A 41 10.16 -5.43 -17.80
N LEU A 42 9.10 -6.23 -17.91
CA LEU A 42 8.12 -6.43 -16.84
C LEU A 42 8.35 -7.76 -16.14
N GLU A 43 8.49 -7.72 -14.82
CA GLU A 43 8.41 -8.94 -14.02
C GLU A 43 6.96 -9.44 -14.01
N THR A 44 6.74 -10.62 -14.57
CA THR A 44 5.41 -11.19 -14.79
C THR A 44 5.34 -12.58 -14.17
N THR A 45 4.41 -12.78 -13.24
CA THR A 45 4.08 -14.11 -12.73
C THR A 45 3.01 -14.72 -13.61
N ILE A 46 3.31 -15.91 -14.14
CA ILE A 46 2.35 -16.75 -14.84
C ILE A 46 1.76 -17.73 -13.83
N VAL A 47 0.43 -17.73 -13.70
CA VAL A 47 -0.34 -18.59 -12.80
C VAL A 47 -1.15 -19.58 -13.65
N GLU A 48 -0.96 -20.86 -13.37
CA GLU A 48 -1.69 -21.97 -14.00
C GLU A 48 -2.10 -22.99 -12.95
N LYS A 49 -3.16 -23.76 -13.22
CA LYS A 49 -3.44 -24.98 -12.45
C LYS A 49 -2.38 -26.04 -12.79
N GLN A 50 -1.94 -26.82 -11.80
CA GLN A 50 -0.90 -27.84 -12.02
C GLN A 50 -1.32 -28.94 -13.00
N GLU A 51 -2.62 -29.22 -13.08
CA GLU A 51 -3.21 -30.24 -13.94
C GLU A 51 -4.12 -29.59 -15.01
N GLY A 52 -4.01 -30.08 -16.25
CA GLY A 52 -4.79 -29.60 -17.40
C GLY A 52 -4.04 -28.62 -18.30
N GLY A 53 -4.35 -28.65 -19.60
CA GLY A 53 -3.84 -27.66 -20.57
C GLY A 53 -4.60 -26.34 -20.47
N SER A 54 -3.95 -25.24 -20.87
CA SER A 54 -4.58 -23.92 -20.89
C SER A 54 -5.61 -23.81 -22.02
N GLN A 55 -6.84 -23.41 -21.68
CA GLN A 55 -7.93 -23.20 -22.65
C GLN A 55 -7.99 -21.75 -23.16
N GLY A 56 -7.21 -20.84 -22.60
CA GLY A 56 -7.24 -19.42 -22.89
C GLY A 56 -6.33 -18.67 -21.94
N SER A 57 -6.19 -17.37 -22.15
CA SER A 57 -5.27 -16.53 -21.37
C SER A 57 -5.98 -15.35 -20.72
N VAL A 58 -5.43 -14.88 -19.62
CA VAL A 58 -5.84 -13.63 -18.97
C VAL A 58 -4.59 -12.80 -18.74
N LEU A 59 -4.61 -11.53 -19.12
CA LEU A 59 -3.63 -10.56 -18.61
C LEU A 59 -4.30 -9.76 -17.50
N LEU A 60 -3.76 -9.82 -16.29
CA LEU A 60 -4.36 -9.24 -15.09
C LEU A 60 -3.48 -8.12 -14.52
N PHE A 61 -3.93 -6.87 -14.64
CA PHE A 61 -3.18 -5.69 -14.22
C PHE A 61 -3.58 -5.21 -12.82
N HIS A 62 -2.58 -4.87 -11.99
CA HIS A 62 -2.80 -4.38 -10.64
C HIS A 62 -3.06 -2.85 -10.57
N GLY A 63 -3.64 -2.39 -9.47
CA GLY A 63 -3.88 -0.96 -9.19
C GLY A 63 -2.63 -0.16 -8.83
N ILE A 64 -2.79 1.16 -8.64
CA ILE A 64 -1.69 2.02 -8.17
C ILE A 64 -1.27 1.64 -6.74
N SER A 65 0.02 1.64 -6.45
CA SER A 65 0.56 1.17 -5.15
C SER A 65 0.18 -0.27 -4.78
N ALA A 66 -0.08 -1.10 -5.79
CA ALA A 66 -0.21 -2.54 -5.68
C ALA A 66 0.96 -3.27 -6.38
N ASN A 67 0.88 -4.59 -6.47
CA ASN A 67 1.79 -5.44 -7.23
C ASN A 67 1.08 -6.74 -7.62
N LYS A 68 1.73 -7.60 -8.39
CA LYS A 68 1.15 -8.87 -8.84
C LYS A 68 0.70 -9.82 -7.72
N LYS A 69 1.33 -9.79 -6.54
CA LYS A 69 0.96 -10.71 -5.44
C LYS A 69 -0.42 -10.40 -4.87
N ILE A 70 -0.82 -9.13 -4.75
CA ILE A 70 -2.17 -8.80 -4.24
C ILE A 70 -3.28 -9.28 -5.17
N MET A 71 -2.98 -9.46 -6.47
CA MET A 71 -3.90 -9.95 -7.51
C MET A 71 -4.06 -11.46 -7.51
N SER A 72 -3.28 -12.20 -6.70
CA SER A 72 -3.18 -13.66 -6.78
C SER A 72 -4.51 -14.39 -6.52
N TYR A 73 -5.41 -13.85 -5.68
CA TYR A 73 -6.72 -14.47 -5.46
C TYR A 73 -7.59 -14.45 -6.73
N LEU A 74 -7.63 -13.33 -7.46
CA LEU A 74 -8.33 -13.24 -8.74
C LEU A 74 -7.63 -14.08 -9.82
N ALA A 75 -6.29 -14.05 -9.88
CA ALA A 75 -5.52 -14.86 -10.83
C ALA A 75 -5.82 -16.36 -10.65
N ARG A 76 -5.90 -16.82 -9.39
CA ARG A 76 -6.24 -18.21 -9.07
C ARG A 76 -7.68 -18.55 -9.45
N GLY A 77 -8.63 -17.62 -9.30
CA GLY A 77 -10.01 -17.80 -9.78
C GLY A 77 -10.10 -18.02 -11.29
N PHE A 78 -9.32 -17.29 -12.09
CA PHE A 78 -9.21 -17.58 -13.52
C PHE A 78 -8.48 -18.91 -13.80
N ALA A 79 -7.42 -19.22 -13.05
CA ALA A 79 -6.68 -20.47 -13.21
C ALA A 79 -7.53 -21.71 -12.90
N GLU A 80 -8.49 -21.62 -11.98
CA GLU A 80 -9.45 -22.70 -11.68
C GLU A 80 -10.37 -23.03 -12.87
N GLN A 81 -10.55 -22.09 -13.81
CA GLN A 81 -11.26 -22.31 -15.07
C GLN A 81 -10.36 -22.86 -16.19
N GLY A 82 -9.11 -23.20 -15.89
CA GLY A 82 -8.15 -23.68 -16.88
C GLY A 82 -7.56 -22.57 -17.75
N LEU A 83 -7.61 -21.31 -17.31
CA LEU A 83 -6.97 -20.19 -17.99
C LEU A 83 -5.54 -20.00 -17.48
N ARG A 84 -4.64 -19.60 -18.38
CA ARG A 84 -3.28 -19.17 -18.03
C ARG A 84 -3.30 -17.67 -17.73
N VAL A 85 -2.90 -17.26 -16.53
CA VAL A 85 -2.96 -15.86 -16.13
C VAL A 85 -1.58 -15.24 -16.09
N TYR A 86 -1.38 -14.15 -16.81
CA TYR A 86 -0.18 -13.32 -16.80
C TYR A 86 -0.43 -12.12 -15.89
N VAL A 87 0.30 -12.04 -14.78
CA VAL A 87 0.17 -10.96 -13.79
C VAL A 87 1.48 -10.17 -13.74
N PRO A 88 1.62 -9.08 -14.52
CA PRO A 88 2.81 -8.24 -14.49
C PRO A 88 2.80 -7.29 -13.30
N ASP A 89 3.98 -7.00 -12.77
CA ASP A 89 4.21 -5.73 -12.08
C ASP A 89 4.39 -4.63 -13.11
N LEU A 90 3.60 -3.56 -12.98
CA LEU A 90 3.71 -2.37 -13.79
C LEU A 90 4.97 -1.57 -13.43
N PRO A 91 5.50 -0.72 -14.33
CA PRO A 91 6.70 0.08 -14.09
C PRO A 91 6.70 0.80 -12.73
N GLY A 92 7.82 0.71 -12.02
CA GLY A 92 8.02 1.32 -10.71
C GLY A 92 7.29 0.64 -9.53
N HIS A 93 6.58 -0.47 -9.77
CA HIS A 93 5.87 -1.27 -8.77
C HIS A 93 6.53 -2.64 -8.59
N GLY A 94 6.29 -3.25 -7.42
CA GLY A 94 6.80 -4.59 -7.08
C GLY A 94 8.28 -4.73 -7.41
N ARG A 95 8.60 -5.68 -8.29
CA ARG A 95 9.96 -5.96 -8.78
C ARG A 95 10.25 -5.43 -10.19
N THR A 96 9.28 -4.83 -10.87
CA THR A 96 9.52 -4.13 -12.14
C THR A 96 10.19 -2.78 -11.90
N ALA A 97 11.30 -2.54 -12.60
CA ALA A 97 12.04 -1.28 -12.49
C ALA A 97 11.24 -0.07 -13.01
N GLY A 98 11.61 1.12 -12.54
CA GLY A 98 10.98 2.39 -12.96
C GLY A 98 11.42 2.87 -14.36
N PRO A 99 11.03 4.11 -14.73
CA PRO A 99 10.15 5.02 -13.99
C PRO A 99 8.66 4.66 -14.12
N PHE A 100 7.85 5.02 -13.13
CA PHE A 100 6.39 4.97 -13.18
C PHE A 100 5.82 6.29 -13.71
N SER A 101 4.86 6.18 -14.62
CA SER A 101 3.80 7.16 -14.83
C SER A 101 2.55 6.38 -15.28
N PRO A 102 1.33 6.93 -15.12
CA PRO A 102 0.12 6.26 -15.61
C PRO A 102 0.22 5.89 -17.10
N GLY A 103 0.67 6.84 -17.93
CA GLY A 103 0.88 6.61 -19.37
C GLY A 103 1.94 5.55 -19.68
N ARG A 104 3.07 5.53 -18.96
CA ARG A 104 4.10 4.48 -19.16
C ARG A 104 3.60 3.11 -18.70
N ALA A 105 2.82 3.05 -17.64
CA ALA A 105 2.20 1.80 -17.20
C ALA A 105 1.24 1.24 -18.25
N GLU A 106 0.38 2.10 -18.84
CA GLU A 106 -0.49 1.73 -19.97
C GLU A 106 0.32 1.25 -21.17
N GLN A 107 1.34 2.01 -21.60
CA GLN A 107 2.19 1.65 -22.74
C GLN A 107 2.87 0.29 -22.56
N CYS A 108 3.42 0.03 -21.36
CA CYS A 108 4.08 -1.24 -21.09
C CYS A 108 3.09 -2.41 -20.99
N ALA A 109 1.90 -2.20 -20.42
CA ALA A 109 0.84 -3.21 -20.40
C ALA A 109 0.36 -3.56 -21.81
N GLU A 110 0.18 -2.56 -22.68
CA GLU A 110 -0.19 -2.77 -24.08
C GLU A 110 0.92 -3.49 -24.85
N ALA A 111 2.18 -3.09 -24.64
CA ALA A 111 3.33 -3.72 -25.27
C ALA A 111 3.44 -5.20 -24.86
N LEU A 112 3.14 -5.54 -23.60
CA LEU A 112 3.12 -6.93 -23.13
C LEU A 112 2.10 -7.76 -23.88
N LEU A 113 0.86 -7.28 -23.99
CA LEU A 113 -0.20 -7.95 -24.75
C LEU A 113 0.22 -8.17 -26.21
N ARG A 114 0.68 -7.11 -26.88
CA ARG A 114 1.12 -7.18 -28.28
C ARG A 114 2.28 -8.13 -28.48
N ALA A 115 3.26 -8.15 -27.57
CA ALA A 115 4.40 -9.06 -27.63
C ALA A 115 3.97 -10.53 -27.46
N LEU A 116 3.04 -10.82 -26.55
CA LEU A 116 2.52 -12.17 -26.34
C LEU A 116 1.69 -12.65 -27.55
N LEU A 117 0.87 -11.78 -28.14
CA LEU A 117 0.10 -12.05 -29.36
C LEU A 117 1.04 -12.32 -30.55
N ALA A 118 2.03 -11.45 -30.77
CA ALA A 118 2.97 -11.57 -31.89
C ALA A 118 3.81 -12.85 -31.82
N ARG A 119 4.12 -13.33 -30.61
CA ARG A 119 4.82 -14.60 -30.38
C ARG A 119 3.92 -15.83 -30.45
N GLY A 120 2.61 -15.66 -30.67
CA GLY A 120 1.62 -16.75 -30.63
C GLY A 120 1.50 -17.40 -29.25
N THR A 121 1.98 -16.74 -28.18
CA THR A 121 1.93 -17.28 -26.81
C THR A 121 0.53 -17.13 -26.20
N VAL A 122 -0.23 -16.15 -26.69
CA VAL A 122 -1.66 -15.98 -26.40
C VAL A 122 -2.41 -15.76 -27.72
N ASN A 123 -3.70 -16.09 -27.75
CA ASN A 123 -4.57 -15.88 -28.91
C ASN A 123 -5.62 -14.82 -28.55
N ALA A 124 -5.80 -13.80 -29.39
CA ALA A 124 -6.76 -12.71 -29.19
C ALA A 124 -8.17 -13.23 -28.88
N ASP A 125 -8.68 -14.18 -29.67
CA ASP A 125 -10.03 -14.76 -29.53
C ASP A 125 -10.20 -15.65 -28.29
N ARG A 126 -9.11 -15.88 -27.56
CA ARG A 126 -9.07 -16.67 -26.32
C ARG A 126 -8.39 -15.92 -25.17
N THR A 127 -8.27 -14.60 -25.26
CA THR A 127 -7.59 -13.78 -24.25
C THR A 127 -8.55 -12.78 -23.62
N ILE A 128 -8.61 -12.76 -22.30
CA ILE A 128 -9.32 -11.74 -21.53
C ILE A 128 -8.29 -10.71 -21.02
N LEU A 129 -8.63 -9.42 -21.11
CA LEU A 129 -7.93 -8.39 -20.33
C LEU A 129 -8.69 -8.14 -19.04
N ALA A 130 -7.98 -8.16 -17.93
CA ALA A 130 -8.54 -7.92 -16.63
C ALA A 130 -7.68 -6.92 -15.85
N GLY A 131 -8.29 -6.15 -14.96
CA GLY A 131 -7.51 -5.31 -14.07
C GLY A 131 -8.28 -4.70 -12.93
N HIS A 132 -7.53 -4.23 -11.92
CA HIS A 132 -8.08 -3.55 -10.74
C HIS A 132 -7.67 -2.08 -10.68
N SER A 133 -8.61 -1.18 -10.36
CA SER A 133 -8.32 0.25 -10.16
C SER A 133 -7.61 0.86 -11.38
N MET A 134 -6.40 1.42 -11.20
CA MET A 134 -5.56 1.86 -12.33
C MET A 134 -5.39 0.77 -13.40
N GLY A 135 -5.17 -0.49 -13.00
CA GLY A 135 -5.07 -1.62 -13.92
C GLY A 135 -6.38 -1.92 -14.65
N GLY A 136 -7.53 -1.65 -14.04
CA GLY A 136 -8.84 -1.77 -14.67
C GLY A 136 -9.04 -0.73 -15.77
N ALA A 137 -8.70 0.54 -15.49
CA ALA A 137 -8.72 1.61 -16.49
C ALA A 137 -7.73 1.34 -17.63
N ILE A 138 -6.53 0.82 -17.31
CA ILE A 138 -5.56 0.37 -18.33
C ILE A 138 -6.17 -0.75 -19.20
N ALA A 139 -6.81 -1.75 -18.61
CA ALA A 139 -7.46 -2.84 -19.35
C ALA A 139 -8.56 -2.32 -20.28
N GLU A 140 -9.43 -1.42 -19.80
CA GLU A 140 -10.49 -0.76 -20.60
C GLU A 140 -9.91 -0.04 -21.82
N ARG A 141 -8.87 0.78 -21.60
CA ARG A 141 -8.22 1.55 -22.66
C ARG A 141 -7.55 0.65 -23.69
N ILE A 142 -6.82 -0.39 -23.26
CA ILE A 142 -6.13 -1.31 -24.17
C ILE A 142 -7.15 -2.15 -24.97
N ALA A 143 -8.17 -2.69 -24.32
CA ALA A 143 -9.17 -3.54 -24.98
C ALA A 143 -9.98 -2.79 -26.05
N SER A 144 -10.07 -1.45 -25.95
CA SER A 144 -10.67 -0.61 -26.99
C SER A 144 -9.83 -0.45 -28.26
N ARG A 145 -8.54 -0.81 -28.22
CA ARG A 145 -7.57 -0.63 -29.33
C ARG A 145 -6.91 -1.92 -29.81
N VAL A 146 -6.88 -2.95 -28.96
CA VAL A 146 -6.28 -4.25 -29.26
C VAL A 146 -7.37 -5.33 -29.15
N PRO A 147 -7.65 -6.09 -30.23
CA PRO A 147 -8.65 -7.14 -30.19
C PRO A 147 -8.34 -8.20 -29.12
N VAL A 148 -9.35 -8.51 -28.30
CA VAL A 148 -9.34 -9.52 -27.25
C VAL A 148 -10.74 -10.12 -27.13
N ALA A 149 -10.85 -11.32 -26.55
CA ALA A 149 -12.12 -12.03 -26.41
C ALA A 149 -13.09 -11.35 -25.44
N GLY A 150 -12.56 -10.63 -24.44
CA GLY A 150 -13.37 -9.83 -23.54
C GLY A 150 -12.56 -9.05 -22.51
N LEU A 151 -13.28 -8.22 -21.77
CA LEU A 151 -12.72 -7.28 -20.80
C LEU A 151 -13.38 -7.46 -19.41
N VAL A 152 -12.56 -7.45 -18.37
CA VAL A 152 -12.98 -7.39 -16.97
C VAL A 152 -12.34 -6.18 -16.29
N ALA A 153 -13.16 -5.22 -15.87
CA ALA A 153 -12.71 -4.07 -15.08
C ALA A 153 -13.24 -4.19 -13.65
N VAL A 154 -12.34 -4.41 -12.68
CA VAL A 154 -12.68 -4.49 -11.26
C VAL A 154 -12.34 -3.16 -10.60
N SER A 155 -13.36 -2.44 -10.15
CA SER A 155 -13.28 -1.14 -9.52
C SER A 155 -12.37 -0.17 -10.29
N PRO A 156 -12.60 0.06 -11.60
CA PRO A 156 -11.68 0.82 -12.45
C PRO A 156 -11.48 2.24 -11.94
N ALA A 157 -10.28 2.79 -12.16
CA ALA A 157 -9.99 4.20 -11.87
C ALA A 157 -10.87 5.11 -12.74
N PRO A 158 -11.34 6.25 -12.21
CA PRO A 158 -12.23 7.14 -12.95
C PRO A 158 -11.44 7.80 -14.07
N MET A 159 -12.11 7.99 -15.21
CA MET A 159 -11.54 8.65 -16.39
C MET A 159 -12.32 9.88 -16.84
N ARG A 160 -13.38 10.25 -16.11
CA ARG A 160 -14.18 11.45 -16.38
C ARG A 160 -14.15 12.40 -15.19
N ALA A 161 -14.02 13.69 -15.47
CA ALA A 161 -14.20 14.74 -14.48
C ALA A 161 -15.70 14.94 -14.21
N ALA A 162 -16.32 13.94 -13.57
CA ALA A 162 -17.74 13.86 -13.30
C ALA A 162 -17.99 13.34 -11.88
N HIS A 163 -19.21 13.53 -11.37
CA HIS A 163 -19.64 13.05 -10.04
C HIS A 163 -18.73 13.51 -8.90
N GLY A 164 -18.13 14.70 -9.01
CA GLY A 164 -17.22 15.27 -8.00
C GLY A 164 -15.75 14.83 -8.13
N VAL A 165 -15.40 14.03 -9.15
CA VAL A 165 -13.99 13.81 -9.54
C VAL A 165 -13.51 15.02 -10.34
N THR A 166 -12.38 15.62 -9.95
CA THR A 166 -11.78 16.75 -10.67
C THR A 166 -10.67 16.28 -11.61
N PRO A 167 -10.35 17.04 -12.68
CA PRO A 167 -9.35 16.62 -13.68
C PRO A 167 -7.99 16.24 -13.09
N GLU A 168 -7.55 16.94 -12.04
CA GLU A 168 -6.25 16.72 -11.39
C GLU A 168 -6.18 15.38 -10.64
N LYS A 169 -7.34 14.79 -10.34
CA LYS A 169 -7.47 13.50 -9.66
C LYS A 169 -7.51 12.32 -10.64
N LEU A 170 -7.58 12.58 -11.95
CA LEU A 170 -7.64 11.55 -12.97
C LEU A 170 -6.23 11.02 -13.27
N LEU A 171 -6.09 9.69 -13.28
CA LEU A 171 -4.89 9.04 -13.81
C LEU A 171 -4.89 9.03 -15.35
N PHE A 172 -6.10 9.04 -15.94
CA PHE A 172 -6.34 9.06 -17.39
C PHE A 172 -7.56 9.94 -17.68
N SER A 173 -7.52 10.73 -18.75
CA SER A 173 -8.58 11.70 -19.11
C SER A 173 -9.47 11.28 -20.28
N ASP A 174 -9.14 10.20 -20.99
CA ASP A 174 -9.76 9.86 -22.28
C ASP A 174 -10.55 8.54 -22.17
N PRO A 175 -11.76 8.54 -21.60
CA PRO A 175 -12.53 7.30 -21.42
C PRO A 175 -12.78 6.62 -22.78
N PRO A 176 -12.49 5.33 -22.95
CA PRO A 176 -12.72 4.62 -24.20
C PRO A 176 -14.21 4.28 -24.40
N ILE A 177 -14.57 3.78 -25.58
CA ILE A 177 -15.79 2.98 -25.74
C ILE A 177 -15.43 1.54 -25.38
N LEU A 178 -16.18 0.94 -24.47
CA LEU A 178 -15.89 -0.43 -24.04
C LEU A 178 -16.13 -1.43 -25.20
N PRO A 179 -15.27 -2.45 -25.36
CA PRO A 179 -15.49 -3.51 -26.33
C PRO A 179 -16.74 -4.32 -25.98
N SER A 180 -17.26 -5.06 -26.97
CA SER A 180 -18.27 -6.08 -26.70
C SER A 180 -17.70 -7.13 -25.75
N HIS A 181 -18.57 -7.74 -24.93
CA HIS A 181 -18.16 -8.64 -23.86
C HIS A 181 -17.27 -7.91 -22.86
N SER A 182 -17.87 -6.97 -22.13
CA SER A 182 -17.21 -6.29 -21.01
C SER A 182 -17.97 -6.55 -19.72
N LEU A 183 -17.23 -6.80 -18.64
CA LEU A 183 -17.75 -6.91 -17.29
C LEU A 183 -17.09 -5.87 -16.40
N VAL A 184 -17.89 -4.94 -15.90
CA VAL A 184 -17.48 -3.92 -14.93
C VAL A 184 -18.03 -4.29 -13.57
N ILE A 185 -17.16 -4.44 -12.58
CA ILE A 185 -17.52 -4.78 -11.20
C ILE A 185 -17.08 -3.65 -10.29
N VAL A 186 -17.89 -3.20 -9.34
CA VAL A 186 -17.48 -2.24 -8.30
C VAL A 186 -17.92 -2.71 -6.92
N GLY A 187 -17.22 -2.27 -5.87
CA GLY A 187 -17.65 -2.49 -4.49
C GLY A 187 -18.69 -1.45 -4.05
N ALA A 188 -19.76 -1.89 -3.39
CA ALA A 188 -20.83 -0.99 -2.93
C ALA A 188 -20.38 0.03 -1.86
N LEU A 189 -19.29 -0.24 -1.15
CA LEU A 189 -18.70 0.67 -0.14
C LEU A 189 -17.68 1.65 -0.74
N GLU A 190 -17.55 1.69 -2.07
CA GLU A 190 -16.73 2.70 -2.75
C GLU A 190 -17.43 4.07 -2.77
N LEU A 191 -16.63 5.13 -2.91
CA LEU A 191 -17.14 6.48 -3.11
C LEU A 191 -18.13 6.48 -4.27
N GLU A 192 -19.27 7.15 -4.10
CA GLU A 192 -20.31 7.23 -5.14
C GLU A 192 -19.72 7.76 -6.46
N SER A 193 -18.79 8.72 -6.37
CA SER A 193 -18.09 9.28 -7.52
C SER A 193 -17.38 8.22 -8.37
N MET A 194 -16.79 7.21 -7.74
CA MET A 194 -16.11 6.08 -8.41
C MET A 194 -17.12 5.14 -9.05
N ARG A 195 -18.15 4.73 -8.30
CA ARG A 195 -19.20 3.82 -8.79
C ARG A 195 -19.92 4.40 -10.00
N ARG A 196 -20.32 5.67 -9.92
CA ARG A 196 -21.02 6.36 -11.01
C ARG A 196 -20.13 6.61 -12.23
N ASN A 197 -18.83 6.89 -12.05
CA ASN A 197 -17.90 6.96 -13.18
C ASN A 197 -17.83 5.63 -13.95
N ALA A 198 -17.75 4.51 -13.24
CA ALA A 198 -17.73 3.18 -13.84
C ALA A 198 -19.08 2.83 -14.50
N ALA A 199 -20.21 3.16 -13.85
CA ALA A 199 -21.55 2.94 -14.40
C ALA A 199 -21.79 3.73 -15.70
N ASP A 200 -21.40 5.01 -15.74
CA ASP A 200 -21.54 5.86 -16.93
C ASP A 200 -20.67 5.37 -18.10
N LEU A 201 -19.54 4.74 -17.81
CA LEU A 201 -18.68 4.15 -18.84
C LEU A 201 -19.25 2.83 -19.34
N ALA A 202 -19.78 1.98 -18.45
CA ALA A 202 -20.49 0.76 -18.83
C ALA A 202 -21.72 1.08 -19.71
N ALA A 203 -22.48 2.12 -19.35
CA ALA A 203 -23.64 2.59 -20.10
C ALA A 203 -23.30 3.31 -21.42
N SER A 204 -22.01 3.49 -21.77
CA SER A 204 -21.62 4.06 -23.07
C SER A 204 -21.94 3.12 -24.24
N ARG A 205 -22.26 1.85 -23.95
CA ARG A 205 -22.61 0.83 -24.94
C ARG A 205 -23.89 0.10 -24.51
N ASN A 206 -24.94 0.21 -25.32
CA ASN A 206 -26.29 -0.28 -25.00
C ASN A 206 -26.73 -1.51 -25.79
N ASP A 207 -25.78 -2.33 -26.27
CA ASP A 207 -26.06 -3.55 -27.05
C ASP A 207 -26.25 -4.81 -26.18
N GLY A 208 -26.28 -4.66 -24.84
CA GLY A 208 -26.44 -5.76 -23.89
C GLY A 208 -25.18 -6.60 -23.65
N THR A 209 -24.08 -6.32 -24.35
CA THR A 209 -22.82 -7.09 -24.21
C THR A 209 -21.93 -6.59 -23.07
N VAL A 210 -22.27 -5.45 -22.47
CA VAL A 210 -21.59 -4.85 -21.31
C VAL A 210 -22.44 -5.08 -20.06
N LYS A 211 -21.85 -5.73 -19.05
CA LYS A 211 -22.49 -5.99 -17.75
C LYS A 211 -21.84 -5.11 -16.69
N TYR A 212 -22.65 -4.50 -15.82
CA TYR A 212 -22.20 -3.72 -14.66
C TYR A 212 -22.75 -4.35 -13.39
N LEU A 213 -21.89 -4.63 -12.41
CA LEU A 213 -22.25 -5.28 -11.15
C LEU A 213 -21.73 -4.48 -9.94
N GLU A 214 -22.61 -4.23 -8.97
CA GLU A 214 -22.22 -3.72 -7.65
C GLU A 214 -22.20 -4.86 -6.63
N ILE A 215 -21.07 -5.01 -5.93
CA ILE A 215 -20.86 -6.07 -4.95
C ILE A 215 -21.17 -5.56 -3.55
N ALA A 216 -22.25 -6.07 -2.98
CA ALA A 216 -22.68 -5.72 -1.62
C ALA A 216 -21.57 -5.98 -0.58
N GLY A 217 -21.37 -5.00 0.31
CA GLY A 217 -20.40 -5.08 1.41
C GLY A 217 -18.92 -5.07 0.99
N ALA A 218 -18.62 -4.93 -0.31
CA ALA A 218 -17.24 -4.85 -0.79
C ALA A 218 -16.75 -3.39 -0.85
N SER A 219 -15.50 -3.17 -0.44
CA SER A 219 -14.76 -1.91 -0.60
C SER A 219 -13.87 -1.98 -1.83
N HIS A 220 -13.23 -0.84 -2.17
CA HIS A 220 -12.33 -0.74 -3.32
C HIS A 220 -11.22 -1.80 -3.34
N VAL A 221 -10.78 -2.30 -2.18
CA VAL A 221 -9.73 -3.33 -2.10
C VAL A 221 -10.31 -4.71 -1.75
N SER A 222 -11.38 -4.80 -0.95
CA SER A 222 -11.90 -6.12 -0.56
C SER A 222 -12.53 -6.89 -1.72
N VAL A 223 -12.91 -6.21 -2.81
CA VAL A 223 -13.31 -6.86 -4.09
C VAL A 223 -12.27 -7.86 -4.60
N LEU A 224 -10.97 -7.61 -4.38
CA LEU A 224 -9.89 -8.50 -4.82
C LEU A 224 -9.91 -9.87 -4.13
N PHE A 225 -10.60 -9.99 -3.01
CA PHE A 225 -10.66 -11.20 -2.18
C PHE A 225 -12.08 -11.74 -2.04
N ASN A 226 -13.05 -11.17 -2.76
CA ASN A 226 -14.46 -11.51 -2.59
C ASN A 226 -14.84 -12.73 -3.44
N ARG A 227 -15.52 -13.72 -2.83
CA ARG A 227 -15.99 -14.93 -3.53
C ARG A 227 -17.04 -14.62 -4.58
N VAL A 228 -17.91 -13.65 -4.33
CA VAL A 228 -18.96 -13.22 -5.27
C VAL A 228 -18.34 -12.62 -6.51
N VAL A 229 -17.25 -11.84 -6.35
CA VAL A 229 -16.48 -11.33 -7.50
C VAL A 229 -15.95 -12.48 -8.32
N VAL A 230 -15.23 -13.44 -7.71
CA VAL A 230 -14.68 -14.59 -8.47
C VAL A 230 -15.78 -15.41 -9.15
N ARG A 231 -16.93 -15.63 -8.50
CA ARG A 231 -18.08 -16.29 -9.14
C ARG A 231 -18.59 -15.54 -10.36
N ALA A 232 -18.77 -14.22 -10.25
CA ALA A 232 -19.19 -13.40 -11.37
C ALA A 232 -18.17 -13.44 -12.53
N LEU A 233 -16.87 -13.45 -12.20
CA LEU A 233 -15.80 -13.61 -13.19
C LEU A 233 -15.84 -14.99 -13.86
N GLU A 234 -16.10 -16.06 -13.10
CA GLU A 234 -16.24 -17.42 -13.61
C GLU A 234 -17.40 -17.56 -14.58
N GLU A 235 -18.59 -17.13 -14.16
CA GLU A 235 -19.80 -17.20 -14.99
C GLU A 235 -19.64 -16.43 -16.30
N TRP A 236 -19.12 -15.21 -16.21
CA TRP A 236 -18.90 -14.36 -17.38
C TRP A 236 -17.81 -14.88 -18.31
N SER A 237 -16.70 -15.40 -17.77
CA SER A 237 -15.61 -15.94 -18.59
C SER A 237 -16.01 -17.24 -19.27
N ALA A 238 -16.83 -18.08 -18.61
CA ALA A 238 -17.36 -19.29 -19.19
C ALA A 238 -18.27 -19.01 -20.39
N GLU A 239 -19.12 -17.98 -20.30
CA GLU A 239 -19.93 -17.50 -21.43
C GLU A 239 -19.06 -16.96 -22.56
N THR A 240 -18.12 -16.07 -22.24
CA THR A 240 -17.28 -15.35 -23.22
C THR A 240 -16.33 -16.29 -23.99
N LEU A 241 -15.75 -17.27 -23.29
CA LEU A 241 -14.76 -18.20 -23.85
C LEU A 241 -15.34 -19.61 -24.10
N ASN A 242 -16.65 -19.80 -23.97
CA ASN A 242 -17.31 -21.11 -24.11
C ASN A 242 -16.62 -22.22 -23.27
N LEU A 243 -16.39 -21.92 -21.97
CA LEU A 243 -15.79 -22.84 -21.01
C LEU A 243 -16.89 -23.57 -20.20
N ARG A 244 -16.49 -24.58 -19.42
CA ARG A 244 -17.41 -25.22 -18.47
C ARG A 244 -17.77 -24.24 -17.35
N SER A 245 -19.05 -24.08 -17.06
CA SER A 245 -19.58 -23.05 -16.14
C SER A 245 -19.28 -23.26 -14.66
N THR A 246 -18.70 -24.39 -14.24
CA THR A 246 -18.46 -24.71 -12.82
C THR A 246 -16.99 -24.98 -12.53
N ALA A 247 -16.30 -23.97 -12.02
CA ALA A 247 -14.96 -24.08 -11.45
C ALA A 247 -15.00 -24.08 -9.90
N ALA A 248 -13.93 -24.58 -9.28
CA ALA A 248 -13.75 -24.51 -7.84
C ALA A 248 -13.31 -23.09 -7.46
N LEU A 249 -13.79 -22.59 -6.32
CA LEU A 249 -13.34 -21.29 -5.82
C LEU A 249 -11.93 -21.37 -5.23
N PRO A 250 -11.06 -20.36 -5.47
CA PRO A 250 -9.75 -20.30 -4.86
C PRO A 250 -9.85 -20.18 -3.33
N SER A 251 -8.87 -20.76 -2.64
CA SER A 251 -8.85 -20.77 -1.18
C SER A 251 -8.40 -19.43 -0.57
N HIS A 252 -9.04 -19.02 0.53
CA HIS A 252 -8.59 -17.89 1.37
C HIS A 252 -7.46 -18.26 2.34
N ARG A 253 -7.04 -19.52 2.39
CA ARG A 253 -5.96 -19.97 3.29
C ARG A 253 -4.72 -19.06 3.20
N PRO A 254 -4.27 -18.61 2.02
CA PRO A 254 -3.08 -17.78 1.97
C PRO A 254 -3.22 -16.39 2.61
N LEU A 255 -4.37 -15.75 2.43
CA LEU A 255 -4.67 -14.47 3.08
C LEU A 255 -4.75 -14.63 4.60
N ILE A 256 -5.45 -15.68 5.08
CA ILE A 256 -5.55 -15.97 6.51
C ILE A 256 -4.16 -16.24 7.09
N GLY A 257 -3.33 -17.01 6.39
CA GLY A 257 -1.96 -17.30 6.78
C GLY A 257 -1.09 -16.05 6.89
N ALA A 258 -1.16 -15.18 5.88
CA ALA A 258 -0.44 -13.90 5.86
C ALA A 258 -0.82 -13.00 7.04
N LEU A 259 -2.12 -12.84 7.31
CA LEU A 259 -2.61 -12.03 8.43
C LEU A 259 -2.25 -12.66 9.79
N GLY A 260 -2.40 -13.97 9.90
CA GLY A 260 -2.09 -14.72 11.13
C GLY A 260 -0.63 -14.64 11.54
N GLY A 261 0.31 -14.85 10.61
CA GLY A 261 1.72 -14.74 10.94
C GLY A 261 2.20 -13.29 11.08
N PHE A 262 1.59 -12.32 10.41
CA PHE A 262 1.88 -10.90 10.70
C PHE A 262 1.43 -10.55 12.14
N ALA A 263 0.28 -11.04 12.60
CA ALA A 263 -0.11 -10.93 14.00
C ALA A 263 0.90 -11.62 14.93
N GLY A 264 1.48 -12.76 14.50
CA GLY A 264 2.60 -13.41 15.18
C GLY A 264 3.82 -12.52 15.33
N ILE A 265 4.24 -11.82 14.27
CA ILE A 265 5.34 -10.83 14.31
C ILE A 265 5.02 -9.70 15.27
N LEU A 266 3.79 -9.18 15.29
CA LEU A 266 3.38 -8.14 16.24
C LEU A 266 3.44 -8.60 17.69
N LEU A 267 3.13 -9.87 17.98
CA LEU A 267 3.31 -10.45 19.31
C LEU A 267 4.78 -10.59 19.71
N LEU A 268 5.66 -10.92 18.75
CA LEU A 268 7.11 -11.02 18.95
C LEU A 268 7.79 -9.66 19.12
N ALA A 269 7.28 -8.63 18.44
CA ALA A 269 7.86 -7.29 18.46
C ALA A 269 7.97 -6.75 19.89
N GLY A 270 6.98 -7.01 20.75
CA GLY A 270 6.98 -6.51 22.11
C GLY A 270 8.16 -7.00 22.96
N PRO A 271 8.30 -8.32 23.20
CA PRO A 271 9.46 -8.90 23.88
C PRO A 271 10.79 -8.52 23.24
N PHE A 272 10.87 -8.58 21.90
CA PHE A 272 12.07 -8.22 21.14
C PHE A 272 12.51 -6.77 21.42
N LEU A 273 11.59 -5.81 21.34
CA LEU A 273 11.91 -4.39 21.56
C LEU A 273 12.44 -4.13 22.97
N ARG A 274 11.91 -4.82 23.99
CA ARG A 274 12.38 -4.68 25.37
C ARG A 274 13.79 -5.22 25.56
N GLU A 275 14.08 -6.34 24.92
CA GLU A 275 15.40 -6.98 24.99
C GLU A 275 16.43 -6.19 24.20
N ALA A 276 16.12 -5.81 22.96
CA ALA A 276 17.01 -5.06 22.08
C ALA A 276 17.33 -3.65 22.61
N SER A 277 16.33 -2.96 23.18
CA SER A 277 16.50 -1.60 23.71
C SER A 277 17.29 -1.56 25.02
N GLY A 278 17.23 -2.64 25.81
CA GLY A 278 17.81 -2.71 27.15
C GLY A 278 17.09 -1.82 28.17
N ARG A 279 16.95 -2.29 29.41
CA ARG A 279 16.40 -1.46 30.49
C ARG A 279 17.44 -0.51 31.03
N ASN A 280 17.15 0.79 30.98
CA ASN A 280 17.89 1.74 31.80
C ASN A 280 17.41 1.66 33.27
N LYS A 281 18.34 1.42 34.20
CA LYS A 281 18.09 1.38 35.65
C LYS A 281 18.61 2.63 36.38
N SER A 282 19.28 3.54 35.70
CA SER A 282 19.87 4.74 36.32
C SER A 282 19.13 6.02 35.95
N GLU A 283 19.02 6.86 36.98
CA GLU A 283 18.25 8.07 37.20
C GLU A 283 18.25 9.16 36.11
N GLU A 284 17.13 9.89 36.13
CA GLU A 284 16.93 11.31 35.86
C GLU A 284 17.81 12.02 34.81
N ASN A 285 17.15 12.34 33.70
CA ASN A 285 16.99 13.75 33.32
C ASN A 285 15.56 13.92 32.83
N VAL A 286 14.61 14.04 33.77
CA VAL A 286 13.29 14.57 33.43
C VAL A 286 13.52 16.03 33.09
N ALA A 287 13.80 16.31 31.82
CA ALA A 287 13.59 17.65 31.31
C ALA A 287 12.13 17.97 31.62
N LYS A 288 11.90 18.85 32.61
CA LYS A 288 10.61 19.51 32.84
C LYS A 288 10.37 20.41 31.62
N GLY A 289 10.03 19.80 30.50
CA GLY A 289 9.49 20.51 29.35
C GLY A 289 8.16 21.13 29.78
N ALA A 290 7.92 22.37 29.38
CA ALA A 290 6.65 23.02 29.62
C ALA A 290 5.52 22.11 29.11
N VAL A 291 4.58 21.74 29.98
CA VAL A 291 3.39 20.99 29.57
C VAL A 291 2.53 21.95 28.75
N ILE A 292 2.71 21.91 27.42
CA ILE A 292 1.85 22.68 26.52
C ILE A 292 0.45 22.09 26.62
N GLY A 293 -0.53 22.93 26.94
CA GLY A 293 -1.92 22.51 27.00
C GLY A 293 -2.39 21.96 25.66
N MET A 294 -3.08 20.82 25.69
CA MET A 294 -3.63 20.13 24.52
C MET A 294 -4.39 21.05 23.51
N PRO A 295 -5.20 22.04 23.94
CA PRO A 295 -5.88 22.93 23.00
C PRO A 295 -4.90 23.78 22.18
N ARG A 296 -3.86 24.31 22.84
CA ARG A 296 -2.83 25.12 22.18
C ARG A 296 -2.03 24.29 21.19
N LEU A 297 -1.61 23.08 21.60
CA LEU A 297 -0.84 22.20 20.73
C LEU A 297 -1.63 21.76 19.50
N SER A 298 -2.91 21.44 19.67
CA SER A 298 -3.82 21.11 18.57
C SER A 298 -3.96 22.25 17.57
N LEU A 299 -4.11 23.50 18.05
CA LEU A 299 -4.19 24.69 17.20
C LEU A 299 -2.89 24.96 16.45
N GLU A 300 -1.74 24.85 17.13
CA GLU A 300 -0.43 25.03 16.50
C GLU A 300 -0.17 23.97 15.41
N PHE A 301 -0.55 22.71 15.66
CA PHE A 301 -0.43 21.64 14.67
C PHE A 301 -1.33 21.87 13.46
N ALA A 302 -2.58 22.27 13.68
CA ALA A 302 -3.51 22.58 12.60
C ALA A 302 -3.01 23.77 11.77
N ALA A 303 -2.65 24.89 12.40
CA ALA A 303 -2.17 26.09 11.71
C ALA A 303 -0.86 25.84 10.96
N GLY A 304 0.09 25.13 11.59
CA GLY A 304 1.35 24.75 10.97
C GLY A 304 1.13 23.83 9.76
N ALA A 305 0.25 22.83 9.88
CA ALA A 305 -0.07 21.94 8.78
C ALA A 305 -0.74 22.70 7.61
N ILE A 306 -1.63 23.67 7.90
CA ILE A 306 -2.29 24.50 6.87
C ILE A 306 -1.23 25.30 6.11
N LEU A 307 -0.32 25.95 6.83
CA LEU A 307 0.77 26.70 6.24
C LEU A 307 1.61 25.83 5.29
N ILE A 308 1.99 24.62 5.72
CA ILE A 308 2.79 23.72 4.88
C ILE A 308 2.01 23.24 3.66
N VAL A 309 0.73 22.89 3.81
CA VAL A 309 -0.13 22.53 2.66
C VAL A 309 -0.20 23.66 1.64
N LEU A 310 -0.37 24.91 2.09
CA LEU A 310 -0.39 26.08 1.21
C LEU A 310 0.97 26.29 0.52
N LEU A 311 2.07 26.05 1.21
CA LEU A 311 3.42 26.15 0.64
C LEU A 311 3.68 25.05 -0.41
N LEU A 312 3.26 23.81 -0.13
CA LEU A 312 3.42 22.69 -1.06
C LEU A 312 2.62 22.85 -2.36
N ARG A 313 1.55 23.65 -2.34
CA ARG A 313 0.83 24.05 -3.56
C ARG A 313 1.73 24.82 -4.53
N LEU A 314 2.69 25.59 -4.01
CA LEU A 314 3.63 26.38 -4.82
C LEU A 314 4.84 25.54 -5.24
N TRP A 315 5.34 24.68 -4.35
CA TRP A 315 6.56 23.92 -4.59
C TRP A 315 6.67 22.65 -3.73
N ILE A 316 6.98 21.53 -4.39
CA ILE A 316 7.28 20.25 -3.72
C ILE A 316 8.81 20.05 -3.73
N PRO A 317 9.51 20.26 -2.59
CA PRO A 317 10.97 20.27 -2.55
C PRO A 317 11.62 18.92 -2.82
N LEU A 318 10.94 17.81 -2.51
CA LEU A 318 11.53 16.48 -2.53
C LEU A 318 11.15 15.63 -3.74
N LYS A 319 10.75 16.25 -4.86
CA LYS A 319 10.52 15.54 -6.15
C LYS A 319 11.73 14.69 -6.58
N ALA A 320 12.95 15.10 -6.20
CA ALA A 320 14.19 14.40 -6.51
C ALA A 320 14.29 12.99 -5.89
N ILE A 321 13.49 12.65 -4.87
CA ILE A 321 13.44 11.28 -4.31
C ILE A 321 12.83 10.30 -5.32
N ARG A 322 12.03 10.80 -6.27
CA ARG A 322 11.35 9.99 -7.28
C ARG A 322 10.45 8.90 -6.68
N LEU A 323 9.55 9.33 -5.81
CA LEU A 323 8.44 8.53 -5.28
C LEU A 323 7.15 9.21 -5.68
N PHE A 324 6.34 8.55 -6.51
CA PHE A 324 5.08 9.09 -7.00
C PHE A 324 4.16 9.45 -5.83
N GLN A 325 3.89 10.75 -5.62
CA GLN A 325 3.07 11.32 -4.54
C GLN A 325 3.61 11.10 -3.11
N GLY A 326 4.53 10.15 -2.94
CA GLY A 326 5.31 9.98 -1.71
C GLY A 326 6.24 11.16 -1.48
N ASP A 327 6.72 11.81 -2.54
CA ASP A 327 7.49 13.06 -2.49
C ASP A 327 6.71 14.21 -1.83
N TYR A 328 5.40 14.33 -2.10
CA TYR A 328 4.52 15.29 -1.43
C TYR A 328 4.39 14.98 0.07
N LEU A 329 4.09 13.72 0.43
CA LEU A 329 3.94 13.32 1.84
C LEU A 329 5.22 13.57 2.64
N VAL A 330 6.38 13.18 2.12
CA VAL A 330 7.65 13.34 2.85
C VAL A 330 8.12 14.80 2.86
N SER A 331 7.77 15.60 1.84
CA SER A 331 7.97 17.05 1.86
C SER A 331 7.13 17.70 2.96
N PHE A 332 5.86 17.30 3.09
CA PHE A 332 4.98 17.77 4.16
C PHE A 332 5.56 17.46 5.53
N LEU A 333 5.95 16.20 5.77
CA LEU A 333 6.49 15.77 7.06
C LEU A 333 7.80 16.49 7.40
N LEU A 334 8.70 16.69 6.42
CA LEU A 334 9.94 17.44 6.64
C LEU A 334 9.66 18.89 7.04
N LEU A 335 8.91 19.61 6.21
CA LEU A 335 8.66 21.03 6.42
C LEU A 335 7.87 21.28 7.71
N PHE A 336 6.85 20.45 7.98
CA PHE A 336 6.07 20.51 9.20
C PHE A 336 6.93 20.16 10.43
N GLY A 337 7.74 19.10 10.34
CA GLY A 337 8.66 18.71 11.40
C GLY A 337 9.67 19.80 11.75
N VAL A 338 10.26 20.45 10.73
CA VAL A 338 11.19 21.58 10.90
C VAL A 338 10.47 22.78 11.51
N LEU A 339 9.28 23.13 11.02
CA LEU A 339 8.48 24.23 11.56
C LEU A 339 8.21 24.04 13.07
N VAL A 340 7.74 22.86 13.45
CA VAL A 340 7.45 22.52 14.85
C VAL A 340 8.74 22.49 15.68
N ALA A 341 9.83 21.94 15.13
CA ALA A 341 11.12 21.88 15.81
C ALA A 341 11.71 23.28 16.11
N VAL A 342 11.56 24.23 15.18
CA VAL A 342 11.99 25.62 15.35
C VAL A 342 11.09 26.33 16.36
N ALA A 343 9.76 26.19 16.24
CA ALA A 343 8.81 26.83 17.15
C ALA A 343 8.99 26.39 18.62
N HIS A 344 9.43 25.15 18.84
CA HIS A 344 9.61 24.55 20.17
C HIS A 344 11.08 24.23 20.50
N TRP A 345 12.03 24.95 19.90
CA TRP A 345 13.47 24.65 20.00
C TRP A 345 13.99 24.53 21.43
N SER A 346 13.50 25.38 22.35
CA SER A 346 13.87 25.36 23.76
C SER A 346 13.51 24.03 24.45
N CYS A 347 12.41 23.39 24.04
CA CYS A 347 11.99 22.08 24.53
C CYS A 347 12.74 20.94 23.84
N LEU A 348 13.09 21.10 22.56
CA LEU A 348 13.79 20.08 21.76
C LEU A 348 15.28 19.97 22.07
N ARG A 349 15.97 21.09 22.31
CA ARG A 349 17.43 21.12 22.49
C ARG A 349 17.92 20.14 23.57
N PRO A 350 17.27 20.01 24.75
CA PRO A 350 17.65 19.01 25.75
C PRO A 350 17.35 17.57 25.32
N ALA A 351 16.28 17.36 24.54
CA ALA A 351 15.86 16.04 24.05
C ALA A 351 16.79 15.48 22.95
N LEU A 352 17.63 16.33 22.35
CA LEU A 352 18.69 15.95 21.42
C LEU A 352 19.92 15.36 22.13
N ALA A 353 19.95 15.25 23.46
CA ALA A 353 21.03 14.58 24.17
C ALA A 353 21.17 13.12 23.68
N ILE A 354 22.28 12.84 23.01
CA ILE A 354 22.52 11.56 22.34
C ILE A 354 23.13 10.57 23.33
N SER A 355 22.46 9.43 23.54
CA SER A 355 23.11 8.22 24.04
C SER A 355 23.41 7.32 22.84
N PRO A 356 24.70 7.17 22.43
CA PRO A 356 25.06 6.32 21.28
C PRO A 356 24.54 4.90 21.44
N ARG A 357 24.57 4.36 22.67
CA ARG A 357 24.04 3.04 23.00
C ARG A 357 22.55 2.92 22.67
N HIS A 358 21.73 3.88 23.09
CA HIS A 358 20.29 3.83 22.84
C HIS A 358 19.94 4.07 21.37
N LEU A 359 20.69 4.93 20.67
CA LEU A 359 20.53 5.11 19.23
C LEU A 359 20.82 3.82 18.45
N LEU A 360 21.95 3.15 18.76
CA LEU A 360 22.32 1.90 18.11
C LEU A 360 21.29 0.80 18.38
N ALA A 361 20.84 0.66 19.63
CA ALA A 361 19.83 -0.31 20.02
C ALA A 361 18.48 -0.06 19.31
N ALA A 362 17.97 1.18 19.31
CA ALA A 362 16.71 1.52 18.65
C ALA A 362 16.81 1.45 17.12
N GLY A 363 17.96 1.85 16.55
CA GLY A 363 18.23 1.71 15.12
C GLY A 363 18.24 0.25 14.68
N PHE A 364 18.97 -0.60 15.40
CA PHE A 364 18.98 -2.06 15.17
C PHE A 364 17.57 -2.65 15.27
N ALA A 365 16.84 -2.33 16.33
CA ALA A 365 15.47 -2.79 16.53
C ALA A 365 14.53 -2.36 15.38
N GLY A 366 14.65 -1.11 14.92
CA GLY A 366 13.86 -0.58 13.82
C GLY A 366 14.13 -1.32 12.51
N VAL A 367 15.42 -1.52 12.18
CA VAL A 367 15.83 -2.23 10.95
C VAL A 367 15.37 -3.68 10.99
N VAL A 368 15.55 -4.39 12.12
CA VAL A 368 15.11 -5.79 12.25
C VAL A 368 13.60 -5.91 12.07
N LEU A 369 12.80 -5.06 12.72
CA LEU A 369 11.33 -5.11 12.55
C LEU A 369 10.88 -4.75 11.13
N LEU A 370 11.56 -3.80 10.49
CA LEU A 370 11.33 -3.49 9.08
C LEU A 370 11.60 -4.72 8.22
N LEU A 371 12.77 -5.37 8.37
CA LEU A 371 13.16 -6.53 7.59
C LEU A 371 12.24 -7.73 7.82
N LEU A 372 11.86 -8.00 9.07
CA LEU A 372 10.95 -9.10 9.41
C LEU A 372 9.57 -8.89 8.81
N SER A 373 9.02 -7.67 8.95
CA SER A 373 7.70 -7.34 8.41
C SER A 373 7.69 -7.39 6.89
N THR A 374 8.70 -6.80 6.24
CA THR A 374 8.79 -6.79 4.77
C THR A 374 9.07 -8.16 4.19
N ALA A 375 9.93 -8.97 4.82
CA ALA A 375 10.13 -10.37 4.43
C ALA A 375 8.84 -11.18 4.54
N TRP A 376 8.08 -11.00 5.63
CA TRP A 376 6.84 -11.73 5.83
C TRP A 376 5.80 -11.42 4.76
N PHE A 377 5.57 -10.13 4.49
CA PHE A 377 4.66 -9.73 3.42
C PHE A 377 5.15 -10.21 2.05
N ASP A 378 6.46 -10.06 1.76
CA ASP A 378 7.04 -10.53 0.50
C ASP A 378 6.84 -12.04 0.33
N LEU A 379 6.98 -12.82 1.39
CA LEU A 379 6.81 -14.26 1.32
C LEU A 379 5.34 -14.70 1.11
N THR A 380 4.36 -13.89 1.53
CA THR A 380 2.97 -14.36 1.70
C THR A 380 1.92 -13.64 0.87
N PHE A 381 1.98 -12.30 0.77
CA PHE A 381 0.81 -11.51 0.37
C PHE A 381 1.11 -10.32 -0.54
N TYR A 382 2.27 -9.68 -0.38
CA TYR A 382 2.57 -8.41 -1.04
C TYR A 382 4.07 -8.23 -1.21
N GLU A 383 4.54 -7.74 -2.35
CA GLU A 383 5.97 -7.55 -2.60
C GLU A 383 6.55 -6.36 -1.84
N ALA A 384 6.82 -6.59 -0.57
CA ALA A 384 7.28 -5.58 0.37
C ALA A 384 8.80 -5.59 0.56
N TRP A 385 9.53 -6.59 0.05
CA TRP A 385 10.97 -6.59 0.18
C TRP A 385 11.59 -5.51 -0.70
N LEU A 386 12.38 -4.63 -0.07
CA LEU A 386 12.94 -3.48 -0.76
C LEU A 386 13.97 -3.92 -1.81
N THR A 387 13.76 -3.47 -3.05
CA THR A 387 14.73 -3.62 -4.13
C THR A 387 15.93 -2.72 -3.92
N GLY A 388 17.04 -2.97 -4.64
CA GLY A 388 18.23 -2.11 -4.55
C GLY A 388 17.93 -0.63 -4.81
N ALA A 389 17.06 -0.34 -5.79
CA ALA A 389 16.63 1.03 -6.07
C ALA A 389 15.88 1.68 -4.89
N ARG A 390 15.09 0.91 -4.14
CA ARG A 390 14.41 1.38 -2.93
C ARG A 390 15.41 1.57 -1.77
N TRP A 391 16.36 0.65 -1.59
CA TRP A 391 17.41 0.76 -0.56
C TRP A 391 18.29 2.01 -0.72
N VAL A 392 18.66 2.39 -1.95
CA VAL A 392 19.45 3.61 -2.20
C VAL A 392 18.75 4.87 -1.69
N ARG A 393 17.42 4.90 -1.67
CA ARG A 393 16.62 6.04 -1.16
C ARG A 393 16.43 6.02 0.35
N PHE A 394 16.68 4.88 1.01
CA PHE A 394 16.39 4.69 2.42
C PHE A 394 17.16 5.66 3.35
N PRO A 395 18.48 5.87 3.22
CA PRO A 395 19.21 6.80 4.09
C PRO A 395 18.73 8.25 3.95
N PHE A 396 18.38 8.66 2.73
CA PHE A 396 17.85 10.00 2.48
C PHE A 396 16.49 10.20 3.15
N LEU A 397 15.57 9.25 2.98
CA LEU A 397 14.26 9.30 3.63
C LEU A 397 14.35 9.28 5.14
N LEU A 398 15.30 8.52 5.69
CA LEU A 398 15.54 8.50 7.13
C LEU A 398 15.85 9.91 7.66
N ILE A 399 16.76 10.64 6.99
CA ILE A 399 17.13 12.01 7.35
C ILE A 399 15.93 12.95 7.22
N VAL A 400 15.17 12.85 6.13
CA VAL A 400 13.99 13.68 5.86
C VAL A 400 12.90 13.52 6.93
N LEU A 401 12.72 12.31 7.46
CA LEU A 401 11.63 11.99 8.39
C LEU A 401 11.99 12.19 9.87
N LEU A 402 13.28 12.35 10.20
CA LEU A 402 13.75 12.53 11.58
C LEU A 402 13.20 13.80 12.25
N PRO A 403 13.20 15.00 11.63
CA PRO A 403 12.72 16.22 12.28
C PRO A 403 11.29 16.10 12.81
N TYR A 404 10.39 15.50 12.02
CA TYR A 404 9.01 15.25 12.42
C TYR A 404 8.91 14.37 13.67
N HIS A 405 9.63 13.24 13.67
CA HIS A 405 9.57 12.30 14.79
C HIS A 405 10.24 12.87 16.06
N ILE A 406 11.32 13.64 15.93
CA ILE A 406 11.96 14.31 17.08
C ILE A 406 11.00 15.35 17.69
N ALA A 407 10.36 16.16 16.84
CA ALA A 407 9.39 17.15 17.28
C ALA A 407 8.21 16.49 18.01
N GLU A 408 7.59 15.46 17.41
CA GLU A 408 6.52 14.70 18.03
C GLU A 408 6.96 14.09 19.37
N GLU A 409 8.11 13.40 19.41
CA GLU A 409 8.59 12.73 20.62
C GLU A 409 8.93 13.66 21.77
N THR A 410 9.34 14.87 21.45
CA THR A 410 9.65 15.90 22.45
C THR A 410 8.36 16.48 23.02
N LEU A 411 7.41 16.84 22.17
CA LEU A 411 6.15 17.48 22.56
C LEU A 411 5.21 16.54 23.33
N LEU A 412 5.26 15.25 23.03
CA LEU A 412 4.53 14.24 23.80
C LEU A 412 5.08 14.03 25.22
N GLY A 413 6.30 14.49 25.48
CA GLY A 413 6.93 14.39 26.79
C GLY A 413 7.34 12.95 27.19
N PRO A 414 7.75 12.77 28.46
CA PRO A 414 8.21 11.48 28.97
C PRO A 414 7.07 10.47 29.10
N ALA A 415 7.41 9.19 29.05
CA ALA A 415 6.46 8.11 29.31
C ALA A 415 6.27 7.93 30.82
N GLU A 416 5.29 8.63 31.41
CA GLU A 416 4.96 8.47 32.83
C GLU A 416 4.24 7.14 33.12
N GLY A 417 4.63 6.47 34.22
CA GLY A 417 3.96 5.27 34.70
C GLY A 417 2.47 5.50 34.94
N GLY A 418 1.61 4.71 34.28
CA GLY A 418 0.14 4.77 34.45
C GLY A 418 -0.63 5.56 33.38
N LYS A 419 0.03 6.30 32.48
CA LYS A 419 -0.64 7.14 31.45
C LYS A 419 -0.31 6.77 30.00
N LYS A 420 0.15 5.54 29.73
CA LYS A 420 0.55 5.08 28.37
C LYS A 420 -0.52 5.32 27.31
N TRP A 421 -1.77 4.97 27.62
CA TRP A 421 -2.90 5.19 26.71
C TRP A 421 -3.17 6.66 26.42
N ARG A 422 -2.94 7.57 27.39
CA ARG A 422 -3.10 9.02 27.17
C ARG A 422 -2.06 9.56 26.20
N ARG A 423 -0.80 9.10 26.33
CA ARG A 423 0.28 9.49 25.41
C ARG A 423 0.01 8.99 23.99
N LEU A 424 -0.40 7.72 23.85
CA LEU A 424 -0.80 7.14 22.56
C LEU A 424 -1.97 7.91 21.94
N ALA A 425 -3.03 8.16 22.71
CA ALA A 425 -4.21 8.90 22.25
C ALA A 425 -3.86 10.34 21.82
N LEU A 426 -3.01 11.03 22.59
CA LEU A 426 -2.51 12.36 22.25
C LEU A 426 -1.77 12.35 20.91
N ALA A 427 -0.83 11.41 20.71
CA ALA A 427 -0.08 11.31 19.46
C ALA A 427 -0.97 11.01 18.26
N LEU A 428 -1.91 10.07 18.41
CA LEU A 428 -2.86 9.73 17.36
C LEU A 428 -3.80 10.89 17.04
N ALA A 429 -4.20 11.69 18.04
CA ALA A 429 -4.99 12.90 17.82
C ALA A 429 -4.21 13.96 17.02
N LEU A 430 -2.94 14.20 17.36
CA LEU A 430 -2.10 15.16 16.61
C LEU A 430 -1.84 14.69 15.17
N ARG A 431 -1.59 13.38 14.97
CA ARG A 431 -1.50 12.75 13.64
C ARG A 431 -2.81 12.86 12.87
N LEU A 432 -3.95 12.68 13.52
CA LEU A 432 -5.27 12.82 12.90
C LEU A 432 -5.55 14.28 12.48
N ILE A 433 -5.19 15.26 13.30
CA ILE A 433 -5.33 16.69 12.96
C ILE A 433 -4.48 17.02 11.73
N THR A 434 -3.20 16.65 11.75
CA THR A 434 -2.28 16.91 10.63
C THR A 434 -2.71 16.18 9.35
N TRP A 435 -3.19 14.93 9.47
CA TRP A 435 -3.77 14.18 8.35
C TRP A 435 -5.04 14.82 7.82
N GLY A 436 -5.94 15.28 8.70
CA GLY A 436 -7.18 15.96 8.32
C GLY A 436 -6.91 17.23 7.53
N VAL A 437 -5.91 18.02 7.94
CA VAL A 437 -5.46 19.21 7.20
C VAL A 437 -4.82 18.83 5.86
N LEU A 438 -3.94 17.83 5.84
CA LEU A 438 -3.32 17.32 4.61
C LEU A 438 -4.40 16.89 3.60
N MET A 439 -5.38 16.12 4.07
CA MET A 439 -6.51 15.67 3.26
C MET A 439 -7.42 16.80 2.81
N GLY A 440 -7.69 17.77 3.68
CA GLY A 440 -8.40 19.00 3.30
C GLY A 440 -7.68 19.73 2.17
N GLY A 441 -6.35 19.85 2.25
CA GLY A 441 -5.52 20.37 1.16
C GLY A 441 -5.72 19.63 -0.16
N ILE A 442 -5.62 18.30 -0.13
CA ILE A 442 -5.77 17.47 -1.33
C ILE A 442 -7.16 17.58 -1.95
N LEU A 443 -8.20 17.64 -1.11
CA LEU A 443 -9.59 17.66 -1.55
C LEU A 443 -10.05 19.04 -2.03
N PHE A 444 -9.68 20.12 -1.34
CA PHE A 444 -10.16 21.49 -1.59
C PHE A 444 -9.19 22.35 -2.41
N LEU A 445 -7.88 22.07 -2.40
CA LEU A 445 -6.90 22.79 -3.23
C LEU A 445 -6.56 22.04 -4.52
N HIS A 446 -7.20 20.89 -4.77
CA HIS A 446 -7.07 20.09 -5.99
C HIS A 446 -5.61 19.76 -6.34
N SER A 447 -4.82 19.34 -5.36
CA SER A 447 -3.38 19.06 -5.56
C SER A 447 -3.09 17.85 -6.45
N GLY A 448 -4.08 16.98 -6.71
CA GLY A 448 -3.92 15.76 -7.50
C GLY A 448 -3.25 14.59 -6.76
N GLU A 449 -2.91 14.76 -5.48
CA GLU A 449 -2.22 13.76 -4.64
C GLU A 449 -3.16 12.63 -4.13
N ILE A 450 -3.93 12.04 -5.05
CA ILE A 450 -4.99 11.07 -4.77
C ILE A 450 -4.53 9.82 -4.02
N LEU A 451 -3.30 9.38 -4.24
CA LEU A 451 -2.75 8.16 -3.65
C LEU A 451 -2.65 8.30 -2.13
N ILE A 452 -2.32 9.48 -1.62
CA ILE A 452 -2.30 9.76 -0.18
C ILE A 452 -3.70 9.51 0.42
N GLY A 453 -4.75 9.98 -0.27
CA GLY A 453 -6.14 9.74 0.12
C GLY A 453 -6.51 8.25 0.11
N LEU A 454 -6.16 7.53 -0.97
CA LEU A 454 -6.42 6.09 -1.10
C LEU A 454 -5.73 5.26 0.00
N LEU A 455 -4.57 5.73 0.48
CA LEU A 455 -3.78 5.04 1.49
C LEU A 455 -4.22 5.37 2.93
N SER A 456 -5.25 6.19 3.16
CA SER A 456 -5.66 6.67 4.49
C SER A 456 -5.88 5.55 5.51
N VAL A 457 -6.56 4.46 5.14
CA VAL A 457 -6.84 3.35 6.06
C VAL A 457 -5.54 2.62 6.44
N TYR A 458 -4.67 2.36 5.46
CA TYR A 458 -3.37 1.73 5.70
C TYR A 458 -2.48 2.63 6.56
N MET A 459 -2.51 3.94 6.31
CA MET A 459 -1.78 4.93 7.08
C MET A 459 -2.30 4.97 8.52
N ALA A 460 -3.61 4.92 8.76
CA ALA A 460 -4.18 4.87 10.10
C ALA A 460 -3.71 3.63 10.89
N VAL A 461 -3.75 2.45 10.28
CA VAL A 461 -3.26 1.20 10.88
C VAL A 461 -1.75 1.27 11.12
N PHE A 462 -0.98 1.73 10.13
CA PHE A 462 0.48 1.91 10.27
C PHE A 462 0.80 2.86 11.42
N ASN A 463 0.15 4.02 11.51
CA ASN A 463 0.36 5.00 12.57
C ASN A 463 0.08 4.40 13.96
N LEU A 464 -1.00 3.62 14.11
CA LEU A 464 -1.30 2.92 15.36
C LEU A 464 -0.18 1.94 15.77
N LEU A 465 0.24 1.09 14.84
CA LEU A 465 1.27 0.07 15.08
C LEU A 465 2.63 0.71 15.36
N GLN A 466 3.05 1.65 14.51
CA GLN A 466 4.31 2.38 14.62
C GLN A 466 4.35 3.14 15.96
N ARG A 467 3.29 3.87 16.30
CA ARG A 467 3.24 4.66 17.55
C ARG A 467 3.27 3.78 18.79
N SER A 468 2.58 2.65 18.76
CA SER A 468 2.60 1.67 19.85
C SER A 468 4.02 1.10 20.07
N ALA A 469 4.72 0.75 18.99
CA ALA A 469 6.11 0.26 19.05
C ALA A 469 7.09 1.36 19.51
N MET A 470 6.94 2.58 19.02
CA MET A 470 7.75 3.73 19.46
C MET A 470 7.57 3.99 20.96
N ASP A 471 6.34 3.90 21.51
CA ASP A 471 6.13 4.05 22.95
C ASP A 471 6.84 2.95 23.76
N MET A 472 6.98 1.74 23.21
CA MET A 472 7.78 0.70 23.85
C MET A 472 9.26 1.07 23.89
N VAL A 473 9.83 1.52 22.77
CA VAL A 473 11.23 2.00 22.71
C VAL A 473 11.43 3.17 23.67
N ARG A 474 10.49 4.11 23.75
CA ARG A 474 10.57 5.25 24.67
C ARG A 474 10.57 4.84 26.13
N ASN A 475 9.76 3.85 26.49
CA ASN A 475 9.68 3.33 27.86
C ASN A 475 10.98 2.64 28.30
N GLU A 476 11.69 1.96 27.40
CA GLU A 476 12.88 1.18 27.75
C GLU A 476 14.16 2.03 27.69
N THR A 477 14.26 2.94 26.72
CA THR A 477 15.45 3.79 26.51
C THR A 477 15.41 5.14 27.21
N CYS A 478 14.21 5.62 27.57
CA CYS A 478 13.94 7.00 28.00
C CYS A 478 14.40 8.10 27.00
N SER A 479 14.79 7.74 25.78
CA SER A 479 15.39 8.65 24.80
C SER A 479 14.41 9.03 23.70
N ALA A 480 14.17 10.34 23.54
CA ALA A 480 13.38 10.88 22.45
C ALA A 480 14.06 10.65 21.09
N ALA A 481 15.37 10.91 21.00
CA ALA A 481 16.14 10.72 19.78
C ALA A 481 16.16 9.26 19.31
N ALA A 482 16.36 8.29 20.22
CA ALA A 482 16.32 6.87 19.88
C ALA A 482 14.95 6.43 19.39
N THR A 483 13.89 6.90 20.05
CA THR A 483 12.51 6.62 19.66
C THR A 483 12.17 7.23 18.29
N ALA A 484 12.64 8.45 18.04
CA ALA A 484 12.44 9.14 16.76
C ALA A 484 13.16 8.44 15.62
N LEU A 485 14.40 7.99 15.83
CA LEU A 485 15.15 7.18 14.86
C LEU A 485 14.42 5.88 14.50
N PHE A 486 13.94 5.16 15.52
CA PHE A 486 13.14 3.94 15.33
C PHE A 486 11.87 4.21 14.50
N GLY A 487 11.12 5.26 14.83
CA GLY A 487 9.94 5.66 14.08
C GLY A 487 10.25 6.01 12.62
N ALA A 488 11.28 6.82 12.39
CA ALA A 488 11.69 7.25 11.06
C ALA A 488 12.14 6.07 10.18
N ILE A 489 12.82 5.06 10.73
CA ILE A 489 13.17 3.82 10.03
C ILE A 489 11.92 3.10 9.50
N LEU A 490 10.91 2.91 10.36
CA LEU A 490 9.68 2.21 9.98
C LEU A 490 8.89 2.99 8.93
N LEU A 491 8.79 4.31 9.05
CA LEU A 491 8.05 5.13 8.07
C LEU A 491 8.79 5.22 6.74
N ALA A 492 10.13 5.35 6.74
CA ALA A 492 10.93 5.30 5.53
C ALA A 492 10.70 3.97 4.78
N GLY A 493 10.73 2.86 5.52
CA GLY A 493 10.43 1.54 4.97
C GLY A 493 9.01 1.45 4.39
N PHE A 494 7.99 1.89 5.14
CA PHE A 494 6.60 1.91 4.66
C PHE A 494 6.44 2.73 3.37
N CYS A 495 6.98 3.95 3.33
CA CYS A 495 6.95 4.79 2.14
C CYS A 495 7.62 4.10 0.94
N LEU A 496 8.77 3.44 1.18
CA LEU A 496 9.49 2.72 0.14
C LEU A 496 8.83 1.42 -0.27
N VAL A 497 7.89 0.85 0.49
CA VAL A 497 7.10 -0.30 0.02
C VAL A 497 5.95 0.17 -0.86
N ILE A 498 5.25 1.20 -0.41
CA ILE A 498 3.93 1.56 -0.96
C ILE A 498 4.02 2.51 -2.14
N PHE A 499 4.92 3.50 -2.13
CA PHE A 499 4.98 4.50 -3.20
C PHE A 499 5.75 3.98 -4.44
N PRO A 500 5.20 4.14 -5.65
CA PRO A 500 5.88 3.75 -6.89
C PRO A 500 7.13 4.59 -7.16
N LEU A 501 8.14 3.99 -7.79
CA LEU A 501 9.36 4.71 -8.21
C LEU A 501 9.14 5.45 -9.52
N THR A 502 9.49 6.74 -9.59
CA THR A 502 9.35 7.60 -10.80
C THR A 502 10.67 7.96 -11.47
#